data_AF-E3PVR6-F1
#
_entry.id   AF-E3PVR6-F1
#
_cell.length_a   1.000
_cell.length_b   1.000
_cell.length_c   1.000
_cell.angle_alpha   90.00
_cell.angle_beta   90.00
_cell.angle_gamma   90.00
#
_symmetry.space_group_name_H-M   'P 1'
#
loop_
_entity.id
_entity.type
_entity.pdbx_description
1 polymer ?
#
loop_
_entity_poly.entity_id
_entity_poly.type
_entity_poly.pdbx_seq_one_letter_code
_entity_poly.pdbx_strand_id
1 'polypeptide(L)'
;MENFGTVLAVIGTVGFIVAIWMLFGYLYFKKGNPKKGFLVLFLSLLLVAGGVFIGVQGARKNADAGVALSDEVIKIIETKSVEEATPEQQSQVGMSVYLKISQEDWEKYEDEILSYYISWQKSLNPQANVETLKTEFKNFREKSLSN
;
A
#
# COMPACT_ATOMS: atom_id res chain seq x y z
N MET A 1 -1.82 -4.80 11.90
CA MET A 1 -2.32 -6.09 11.36
C MET A 1 -1.24 -6.88 10.61
N GLU A 2 -0.21 -6.24 10.05
CA GLU A 2 0.86 -6.93 9.30
C GLU A 2 1.57 -8.05 10.07
N ASN A 3 1.80 -7.88 11.38
CA ASN A 3 2.49 -8.90 12.18
C ASN A 3 1.66 -10.17 12.43
N PHE A 4 0.34 -10.09 12.38
CA PHE A 4 -0.53 -11.22 12.74
C PHE A 4 -0.55 -12.30 11.64
N GLY A 5 -0.64 -11.89 10.37
CA GLY A 5 -0.60 -12.82 9.23
C GLY A 5 0.73 -13.55 9.12
N THR A 6 1.84 -12.81 9.29
CA THR A 6 3.20 -13.36 9.28
C THR A 6 3.40 -14.37 10.42
N VAL A 7 2.95 -14.05 11.64
CA VAL A 7 3.02 -14.97 12.78
C VAL A 7 2.20 -16.24 12.53
N LEU A 8 1.00 -16.12 11.96
CA LEU A 8 0.18 -17.28 11.61
C LEU A 8 0.85 -18.19 10.57
N ALA A 9 1.47 -17.60 9.54
CA ALA A 9 2.16 -18.32 8.49
C ALA A 9 3.41 -19.07 9.02
N VAL A 10 4.17 -18.45 9.94
CA VAL A 10 5.32 -19.07 10.59
C VAL A 10 4.88 -20.26 11.46
N ILE A 11 3.85 -20.08 12.29
CA ILE A 11 3.30 -21.16 13.14
C ILE A 11 2.79 -22.31 12.28
N GLY A 12 2.08 -22.01 11.18
CA GLY A 12 1.61 -23.02 10.23
C GLY A 12 2.77 -23.79 9.58
N THR A 13 3.85 -23.11 9.21
CA THR A 13 5.04 -23.73 8.59
C THR A 13 5.75 -24.67 9.55
N VAL A 14 5.94 -24.27 10.81
CA VAL A 14 6.53 -25.13 11.86
C VAL A 14 5.64 -26.35 12.09
N GLY A 15 4.33 -26.16 12.20
CA GLY A 15 3.37 -27.26 12.33
C GLY A 15 3.39 -28.22 11.13
N PHE A 16 3.59 -27.71 9.91
CA PHE A 16 3.70 -28.52 8.70
C PHE A 16 4.95 -29.41 8.71
N ILE A 17 6.10 -28.85 9.09
CA ILE A 17 7.35 -29.60 9.23
C ILE A 17 7.17 -30.74 10.25
N VAL A 18 6.60 -30.43 11.42
CA VAL A 18 6.34 -31.43 12.47
C VAL A 18 5.36 -32.52 12.00
N ALA A 19 4.33 -32.16 11.23
CA ALA A 19 3.38 -33.11 10.65
C ALA A 19 4.05 -34.06 9.65
N ILE A 20 4.90 -33.52 8.76
CA ILE A 20 5.69 -34.32 7.80
C ILE A 20 6.60 -35.30 8.54
N TRP A 21 7.30 -34.84 9.59
CA TRP A 21 8.15 -35.71 10.41
C TRP A 21 7.37 -36.85 11.08
N MET A 22 6.17 -36.58 11.60
CA MET A 22 5.29 -37.63 12.14
C MET A 22 4.80 -38.60 11.06
N LEU A 23 4.50 -38.11 9.86
CA LEU A 23 4.04 -38.95 8.75
C LEU A 23 5.15 -39.84 8.20
N PHE A 24 6.36 -39.30 8.01
CA PHE A 24 7.55 -40.07 7.65
C PHE A 24 7.94 -41.07 8.75
N GLY A 25 7.90 -40.66 10.02
CA GLY A 25 8.14 -41.56 11.14
C GLY A 25 7.17 -42.75 11.17
N TYR A 26 5.90 -42.50 10.87
CA TYR A 26 4.90 -43.56 10.72
C TYR A 26 5.15 -44.44 9.49
N LEU A 27 5.41 -43.85 8.31
CA LEU A 27 5.64 -44.60 7.08
C LEU A 27 6.91 -45.46 7.14
N TYR A 28 7.96 -44.95 7.78
CA TYR A 28 9.28 -45.59 7.84
C TYR A 28 9.40 -46.60 8.99
N PHE A 29 8.88 -46.28 10.18
CA PHE A 29 9.01 -47.15 11.37
C PHE A 29 7.72 -47.91 11.73
N LYS A 30 6.62 -47.74 10.98
CA LYS A 30 5.26 -48.24 11.31
C LYS A 30 4.80 -47.89 12.74
N LYS A 31 5.38 -46.85 13.33
CA LYS A 31 5.15 -46.43 14.71
C LYS A 31 4.38 -45.11 14.72
N GLY A 32 3.18 -45.11 15.30
CA GLY A 32 2.33 -43.91 15.40
C GLY A 32 0.92 -44.11 14.84
N ASN A 33 0.09 -43.06 14.92
CA ASN A 33 -1.28 -43.08 14.40
C ASN A 33 -1.39 -42.19 13.14
N PRO A 34 -1.63 -42.76 11.95
CA PRO A 34 -1.65 -42.03 10.69
C PRO A 34 -2.78 -41.00 10.63
N LYS A 35 -3.91 -41.26 11.29
CA LYS A 35 -5.03 -40.32 11.36
C LYS A 35 -4.65 -39.04 12.06
N LYS A 36 -3.84 -39.13 13.13
CA LYS A 36 -3.32 -37.95 13.84
C LYS A 36 -2.33 -37.17 12.97
N GLY A 37 -1.44 -37.86 12.27
CA GLY A 37 -0.49 -37.23 11.34
C GLY A 37 -1.20 -36.45 10.22
N PHE A 38 -2.18 -37.07 9.56
CA PHE A 38 -2.98 -36.42 8.52
C PHE A 38 -3.80 -35.23 9.05
N LEU A 39 -4.40 -35.37 10.24
CA LEU A 39 -5.17 -34.29 10.86
C LEU A 39 -4.27 -33.08 11.14
N VAL A 40 -3.08 -33.30 11.72
CA VAL A 40 -2.12 -32.23 11.98
C VAL A 40 -1.65 -31.61 10.67
N LEU A 41 -1.37 -32.41 9.64
CA LEU A 41 -0.93 -31.91 8.34
C LEU A 41 -2.00 -31.03 7.67
N PHE A 42 -3.27 -31.42 7.77
CA PHE A 42 -4.41 -30.64 7.29
C PHE A 42 -4.57 -29.33 8.07
N LEU A 43 -4.49 -29.37 9.40
CA LEU A 43 -4.52 -28.17 10.25
C LEU A 43 -3.37 -27.21 9.94
N SER A 44 -2.15 -27.73 9.73
CA SER A 44 -0.99 -26.92 9.36
C SER A 44 -1.17 -26.25 7.99
N LEU A 45 -1.69 -26.97 7.00
CA LEU A 45 -2.03 -26.41 5.69
C LEU A 45 -3.07 -25.29 5.79
N LEU A 46 -4.12 -25.47 6.59
CA LEU A 46 -5.13 -24.44 6.82
C LEU A 46 -4.54 -23.20 7.49
N LEU A 47 -3.63 -23.38 8.45
CA LEU A 47 -2.94 -22.26 9.12
C LEU A 47 -2.04 -21.48 8.15
N VAL A 48 -1.27 -22.17 7.30
CA VAL A 48 -0.43 -21.52 6.27
C VAL A 48 -1.31 -20.79 5.25
N ALA A 49 -2.34 -21.44 4.71
CA ALA A 49 -3.25 -20.83 3.75
C ALA A 49 -3.98 -19.62 4.33
N GLY A 50 -4.44 -19.71 5.58
CA GLY A 50 -5.06 -18.61 6.31
C GLY A 50 -4.09 -17.45 6.56
N GLY A 51 -2.85 -17.73 6.97
CA GLY A 51 -1.81 -16.71 7.17
C GLY A 51 -1.48 -15.96 5.89
N VAL A 52 -1.31 -16.68 4.77
CA VAL A 52 -1.07 -16.09 3.45
C VAL A 52 -2.26 -15.24 3.00
N PHE A 53 -3.49 -15.75 3.16
CA PHE A 53 -4.70 -15.01 2.77
C PHE A 53 -4.87 -13.71 3.56
N ILE A 54 -4.64 -13.73 4.88
CA ILE A 54 -4.65 -12.54 5.73
C ILE A 54 -3.53 -11.58 5.34
N GLY A 55 -2.33 -12.09 5.06
CA GLY A 55 -1.19 -11.29 4.61
C GLY A 55 -1.46 -10.57 3.29
N VAL A 56 -2.01 -11.26 2.30
CA VAL A 56 -2.38 -10.68 0.99
C VAL A 56 -3.49 -9.64 1.14
N GLN A 57 -4.51 -9.91 1.97
CA GLN A 57 -5.55 -8.91 2.26
C GLN A 57 -5.00 -7.69 3.00
N GLY A 58 -4.06 -7.89 3.94
CA GLY A 58 -3.39 -6.79 4.64
C GLY A 58 -2.57 -5.92 3.71
N ALA A 59 -1.76 -6.54 2.84
CA ALA A 59 -0.98 -5.82 1.82
C ALA A 59 -1.88 -5.06 0.85
N ARG A 60 -3.00 -5.66 0.43
CA ARG A 60 -3.99 -5.01 -0.43
C ARG A 60 -4.66 -3.83 0.28
N LYS A 61 -5.09 -3.99 1.53
CA LYS A 61 -5.66 -2.90 2.33
C LYS A 61 -4.68 -1.74 2.53
N ASN A 62 -3.39 -2.03 2.72
CA ASN A 62 -2.36 -1.02 2.84
C ASN A 62 -2.09 -0.31 1.50
N ALA A 63 -2.12 -1.03 0.39
CA ALA A 63 -2.05 -0.43 -0.95
C ALA A 63 -3.31 0.42 -1.28
N ASP A 64 -4.48 -0.01 -0.81
CA ASP A 64 -5.74 0.72 -0.99
C ASP A 64 -5.80 2.00 -0.14
N ALA A 65 -5.13 2.03 1.02
CA ALA A 65 -5.09 3.19 1.91
C ALA A 65 -4.29 4.39 1.34
N GLY A 66 -3.49 4.16 0.29
CA GLY A 66 -2.64 5.18 -0.30
C GLY A 66 -1.36 5.46 0.50
N VAL A 67 -0.47 6.26 -0.08
CA VAL A 67 0.78 6.70 0.53
C VAL A 67 0.59 8.03 1.25
N ALA A 68 1.23 8.20 2.40
CA ALA A 68 1.31 9.51 3.03
C ALA A 68 2.14 10.46 2.16
N LEU A 69 1.83 11.75 2.19
CA LEU A 69 2.72 12.76 1.62
C LEU A 69 4.08 12.74 2.33
N SER A 70 5.15 13.05 1.60
CA SER A 70 6.46 13.17 2.23
C SER A 70 6.54 14.42 3.09
N ASP A 71 7.31 14.35 4.19
CA ASP A 71 7.53 15.49 5.09
C ASP A 71 8.07 16.72 4.36
N GLU A 72 8.85 16.52 3.29
CA GLU A 72 9.37 17.61 2.46
C GLU A 72 8.25 18.32 1.69
N VAL A 73 7.31 17.58 1.10
CA VAL A 73 6.15 18.14 0.41
C VAL A 73 5.26 18.88 1.41
N ILE A 74 4.97 18.27 2.55
CA ILE A 74 4.18 18.90 3.63
C ILE A 74 4.84 20.21 4.09
N LYS A 75 6.16 20.18 4.31
CA LYS A 75 6.90 21.37 4.73
C LYS A 75 6.81 22.48 3.68
N ILE A 76 6.91 22.18 2.39
CA ILE A 76 6.76 23.19 1.33
C ILE A 76 5.38 23.81 1.40
N ILE A 77 4.32 22.99 1.48
CA ILE A 77 2.92 23.45 1.56
C ILE A 77 2.69 24.35 2.78
N GLU A 78 3.18 23.96 3.95
CA GLU A 78 2.89 24.66 5.20
C GLU A 78 3.74 25.93 5.41
N THR A 79 4.84 26.09 4.67
CA THR A 79 5.80 27.20 4.94
C THR A 79 6.00 28.17 3.79
N LYS A 80 5.52 27.86 2.59
CA LYS A 80 5.67 28.73 1.42
C LYS A 80 4.33 28.99 0.76
N SER A 81 4.17 30.20 0.24
CA SER A 81 3.12 30.43 -0.76
C SER A 81 3.53 29.85 -2.12
N VAL A 82 2.55 29.70 -3.02
CA VAL A 82 2.79 29.14 -4.34
C VAL A 82 3.69 30.05 -5.17
N GLU A 83 3.54 31.37 -5.01
CA GLU A 83 4.29 32.41 -5.70
C GLU A 83 5.75 32.53 -5.23
N GLU A 84 6.02 32.15 -3.97
CA GLU A 84 7.36 32.16 -3.37
C GLU A 84 8.14 30.86 -3.60
N ALA A 85 7.46 29.80 -4.08
CA ALA A 85 8.07 28.52 -4.38
C ALA A 85 8.79 28.53 -5.74
N THR A 86 9.93 27.84 -5.82
CA THR A 86 10.62 27.67 -7.10
C THR A 86 9.83 26.72 -8.01
N PRO A 87 10.02 26.76 -9.34
CA PRO A 87 9.37 25.81 -10.26
C PRO A 87 9.60 24.35 -9.89
N GLU A 88 10.77 23.99 -9.37
CA GLU A 88 11.07 22.64 -8.88
C GLU A 88 10.20 22.28 -7.68
N GLN A 89 10.07 23.19 -6.71
CA GLN A 89 9.22 23.00 -5.53
C GLN A 89 7.74 22.92 -5.91
N GLN A 90 7.30 23.75 -6.86
CA GLN A 90 5.95 23.69 -7.40
C GLN A 90 5.68 22.36 -8.11
N SER A 91 6.66 21.85 -8.87
CA SER A 91 6.55 20.53 -9.51
C SER A 91 6.50 19.40 -8.48
N GLN A 92 7.30 19.49 -7.41
CA GLN A 92 7.36 18.48 -6.37
C GLN A 92 6.03 18.33 -5.63
N VAL A 93 5.40 19.46 -5.26
CA VAL A 93 4.07 19.46 -4.66
C VAL A 93 3.01 19.07 -5.70
N GLY A 94 3.02 19.67 -6.89
CA GLY A 94 2.03 19.43 -7.94
C GLY A 94 2.00 18.00 -8.47
N MET A 95 3.14 17.30 -8.51
CA MET A 95 3.21 15.89 -8.92
C MET A 95 2.50 14.94 -7.94
N SER A 96 2.20 15.39 -6.73
CA SER A 96 1.49 14.62 -5.71
C SER A 96 0.14 14.09 -6.25
N VAL A 97 -0.53 14.81 -7.15
CA VAL A 97 -1.79 14.35 -7.78
C VAL A 97 -1.69 12.99 -8.51
N TYR A 98 -0.51 12.65 -9.01
CA TYR A 98 -0.28 11.38 -9.70
C TYR A 98 -0.14 10.19 -8.75
N LEU A 99 0.08 10.44 -7.46
CA LEU A 99 0.20 9.41 -6.45
C LEU A 99 -1.17 9.10 -5.83
N LYS A 100 -1.37 7.84 -5.46
CA LYS A 100 -2.51 7.44 -4.62
C LYS A 100 -2.23 7.89 -3.19
N ILE A 101 -2.46 9.17 -2.90
CA ILE A 101 -2.23 9.73 -1.57
C ILE A 101 -3.33 9.27 -0.61
N SER A 102 -2.97 9.12 0.67
CA SER A 102 -3.89 8.86 1.76
C SER A 102 -5.07 9.83 1.74
N GLN A 103 -6.27 9.35 2.10
CA GLN A 103 -7.46 10.20 2.10
C GLN A 103 -7.31 11.38 3.08
N GLU A 104 -6.64 11.16 4.21
CA GLU A 104 -6.38 12.18 5.23
C GLU A 104 -5.52 13.33 4.68
N ASP A 105 -4.38 13.02 4.05
CA ASP A 105 -3.52 14.05 3.46
C ASP A 105 -4.20 14.72 2.27
N TRP A 106 -4.97 13.96 1.47
CA TRP A 106 -5.70 14.51 0.35
C TRP A 106 -6.73 15.56 0.81
N GLU A 107 -7.57 15.22 1.78
CA GLU A 107 -8.58 16.15 2.33
C GLU A 107 -7.94 17.38 2.97
N LYS A 108 -6.72 17.25 3.52
CA LYS A 108 -6.02 18.35 4.16
C LYS A 108 -5.35 19.31 3.16
N TYR A 109 -4.83 18.80 2.05
CA TYR A 109 -3.93 19.57 1.18
C TYR A 109 -4.35 19.63 -0.30
N GLU A 110 -5.53 19.15 -0.67
CA GLU A 110 -5.99 19.11 -2.08
C GLU A 110 -5.91 20.48 -2.75
N ASP A 111 -6.37 21.54 -2.08
CA ASP A 111 -6.43 22.90 -2.64
C ASP A 111 -5.03 23.47 -2.88
N GLU A 112 -4.10 23.22 -1.98
CA GLU A 112 -2.70 23.61 -2.12
C GLU A 112 -2.05 22.82 -3.25
N ILE A 113 -2.21 21.50 -3.28
CA ILE A 113 -1.67 20.64 -4.35
C ILE A 113 -2.18 21.09 -5.72
N LEU A 114 -3.47 21.44 -5.83
CA LEU A 114 -4.06 21.99 -7.06
C LEU A 114 -3.41 23.34 -7.44
N SER A 115 -3.23 24.24 -6.48
CA SER A 115 -2.66 25.57 -6.72
C SER A 115 -1.19 25.48 -7.17
N TYR A 116 -0.41 24.60 -6.54
CA TYR A 116 0.95 24.28 -6.95
C TYR A 116 0.99 23.61 -8.32
N TYR A 117 0.09 22.68 -8.61
CA TYR A 117 -0.03 22.03 -9.92
C TYR A 117 -0.32 23.05 -11.03
N ILE A 118 -1.29 23.94 -10.85
CA ILE A 118 -1.62 24.97 -11.85
C ILE A 118 -0.43 25.89 -12.10
N SER A 119 0.25 26.32 -11.04
CA SER A 119 1.40 27.23 -11.16
C SER A 119 2.58 26.57 -11.85
N TRP A 120 2.86 25.31 -11.51
CA TRP A 120 3.84 24.49 -12.21
C TRP A 120 3.49 24.35 -13.71
N GLN A 121 2.27 23.97 -14.06
CA GLN A 121 1.86 23.82 -15.47
C GLN A 121 1.93 25.15 -16.24
N LYS A 122 1.58 26.27 -15.60
CA LYS A 122 1.73 27.60 -16.20
C LYS A 122 3.18 28.03 -16.38
N SER A 123 4.09 27.61 -15.49
CA SER A 123 5.52 27.85 -15.66
C SER A 123 6.06 27.17 -16.93
N LEU A 124 5.49 26.01 -17.29
CA LEU A 124 5.84 25.27 -18.50
C LEU A 124 5.14 25.82 -19.76
N ASN A 125 3.88 26.23 -19.61
CA ASN A 125 3.07 26.82 -20.67
C ASN A 125 2.22 27.99 -20.13
N PRO A 126 2.67 29.25 -20.28
CA PRO A 126 1.96 30.41 -19.73
C PRO A 126 0.56 30.64 -20.31
N GLN A 127 0.27 30.07 -21.49
CA GLN A 127 -1.03 30.19 -22.17
C GLN A 127 -2.01 29.08 -21.76
N ALA A 128 -1.62 28.16 -20.87
CA ALA A 128 -2.47 27.08 -20.43
C ALA A 128 -3.73 27.61 -19.73
N ASN A 129 -4.89 27.09 -20.15
CA ASN A 129 -6.18 27.46 -19.58
C ASN A 129 -6.35 26.81 -18.20
N VAL A 130 -6.64 27.63 -17.19
CA VAL A 130 -6.78 27.19 -15.78
C VAL A 130 -7.91 26.17 -15.60
N GLU A 131 -9.04 26.33 -16.28
CA GLU A 131 -10.18 25.42 -16.16
C GLU A 131 -9.88 24.06 -16.79
N THR A 132 -9.13 24.04 -17.89
CA THR A 132 -8.59 22.80 -18.45
C THR A 132 -7.66 22.10 -17.47
N LEU A 133 -6.72 22.83 -16.86
CA LEU A 133 -5.79 22.28 -15.86
C LEU A 133 -6.52 21.73 -14.62
N LYS A 134 -7.56 22.41 -14.12
CA LYS A 134 -8.39 21.89 -13.02
C LYS A 134 -9.10 20.59 -13.40
N THR A 135 -9.58 20.50 -14.64
CA THR A 135 -10.22 19.28 -15.15
C THR A 135 -9.22 18.14 -15.26
N GLU A 136 -8.04 18.41 -15.80
CA GLU A 136 -6.94 17.44 -15.86
C GLU A 136 -6.51 16.96 -14.48
N PHE A 137 -6.38 17.87 -13.52
CA PHE A 137 -6.08 17.55 -12.13
C PHE A 137 -7.07 16.55 -11.53
N LYS A 138 -8.37 16.80 -11.69
CA LYS A 138 -9.43 15.89 -11.23
C LYS A 138 -9.33 14.53 -11.91
N ASN A 139 -9.11 14.50 -13.23
CA ASN A 139 -8.92 13.26 -13.97
C ASN A 139 -7.68 12.48 -13.47
N PHE A 140 -6.59 13.17 -13.12
CA PHE A 140 -5.40 12.52 -12.56
C PHE A 140 -5.68 11.94 -11.18
N ARG A 141 -6.43 12.64 -10.33
CA ARG A 141 -6.85 12.11 -9.03
C ARG A 141 -7.74 10.87 -9.18
N GLU A 142 -8.75 10.91 -10.05
CA GLU A 142 -9.61 9.75 -10.31
C GLU A 142 -8.77 8.56 -10.80
N LYS A 143 -7.82 8.82 -11.71
CA LYS A 143 -6.93 7.79 -12.22
C LYS A 143 -5.99 7.22 -11.15
N SER A 144 -5.44 8.05 -10.26
CA SER A 144 -4.57 7.59 -9.18
C SER A 144 -5.31 6.78 -8.12
N LEU A 145 -6.60 7.05 -7.91
CA LEU A 145 -7.47 6.24 -7.05
C LEU A 145 -7.85 4.88 -7.67
N SER A 146 -7.93 4.82 -9.00
CA SER A 146 -8.29 3.59 -9.74
C SER A 146 -7.14 2.60 -9.93
N ASN A 147 -5.89 3.05 -9.71
CA ASN A 147 -4.68 2.22 -9.74
C ASN A 147 -4.37 1.61 -8.36
#